data_AF-A0A935BEW1-F1
#
_entry.id   AF-A0A935BEW1-F1
#
_cell.length_a   1.000
_cell.length_b   1.000
_cell.length_c   1.000
_cell.angle_alpha   90.00
_cell.angle_beta   90.00
_cell.angle_gamma   90.00
#
_symmetry.space_group_name_H-M   'P 1'
#
loop_
_entity.id
_entity.type
_entity.pdbx_description
1 polymer ?
#
loop_
_entity_poly.entity_id
_entity_poly.type
_entity_poly.pdbx_seq_one_letter_code
_entity_poly.pdbx_strand_id
1 'polypeptide(L)'
;MNADERQLLKAYRALGETRRAGLLDYAEFLASRESGTDAAEVPSEPLDIPRPAGESVVKAIKRLRATYPMVDRGVILNDTSALMTQHLMHKRPAVEIIDELEVLFRRHYETAAGQK
;
A
#
# COMPACT_ATOMS: atom_id res chain seq x y z
N MET A 1 -17.70 -21.97 17.52
CA MET A 1 -17.34 -20.74 18.26
C MET A 1 -16.07 -21.00 19.07
N ASN A 2 -14.95 -20.39 18.70
CA ASN A 2 -13.65 -20.60 19.33
C ASN A 2 -13.53 -19.80 20.65
N ALA A 3 -12.39 -19.91 21.35
CA ALA A 3 -12.21 -19.26 22.64
C ALA A 3 -12.25 -17.73 22.53
N ASP A 4 -11.64 -17.17 21.49
CA ASP A 4 -11.50 -15.73 21.28
C ASP A 4 -12.85 -15.08 20.93
N GLU A 5 -13.65 -15.72 20.08
CA GLU A 5 -15.02 -15.29 19.75
C GLU A 5 -15.89 -15.21 21.02
N ARG A 6 -15.75 -16.18 21.94
CA ARG A 6 -16.54 -16.20 23.18
C ARG A 6 -16.13 -15.08 24.11
N GLN A 7 -14.84 -14.79 24.19
CA GLN A 7 -14.29 -13.69 24.97
C GLN A 7 -14.77 -12.34 24.41
N LEU A 8 -14.77 -12.17 23.08
CA LEU A 8 -15.26 -10.97 22.42
C LEU A 8 -16.75 -10.73 22.69
N LEU A 9 -17.61 -11.75 22.55
CA LEU A 9 -19.05 -11.61 22.85
C LEU A 9 -19.31 -11.28 24.32
N LYS A 10 -18.55 -11.89 25.24
CA LYS A 10 -18.67 -11.59 26.68
C LYS A 10 -18.31 -10.12 26.96
N ALA A 11 -17.20 -9.63 26.38
CA ALA A 11 -16.77 -8.25 26.51
C ALA A 11 -17.82 -7.28 25.91
N TYR A 12 -18.29 -7.54 24.69
CA TYR A 12 -19.29 -6.72 24.00
C TYR A 12 -20.60 -6.59 24.80
N ARG A 13 -21.08 -7.69 25.39
CA ARG A 13 -22.29 -7.69 26.23
C ARG A 13 -22.12 -6.86 27.51
N ALA A 14 -20.91 -6.77 28.06
CA ALA A 14 -20.62 -5.95 29.23
C ALA A 14 -20.47 -4.44 28.92
N LEU A 15 -20.36 -4.05 27.65
CA LEU A 15 -20.26 -2.65 27.24
C LEU A 15 -21.64 -1.99 27.15
N GLY A 16 -21.68 -0.67 27.40
CA GLY A 16 -22.82 0.19 27.07
C GLY A 16 -22.88 0.54 25.58
N GLU A 17 -24.02 1.03 25.11
CA GLU A 17 -24.33 1.25 23.68
C GLU A 17 -23.27 2.07 22.92
N THR A 18 -22.83 3.20 23.47
CA THR A 18 -21.80 4.04 22.83
C THR A 18 -20.48 3.30 22.63
N ARG A 19 -20.07 2.47 23.61
CA ARG A 19 -18.82 1.70 23.52
C ARG A 19 -18.95 0.49 22.61
N ARG A 20 -20.16 -0.06 22.47
CA ARG A 20 -20.47 -1.13 21.51
C ARG A 20 -20.33 -0.62 20.07
N ALA A 21 -20.89 0.55 19.78
CA ALA A 21 -20.73 1.20 18.47
C ALA A 21 -19.26 1.39 18.12
N GLY A 22 -18.46 2.00 19.02
CA GLY A 22 -17.03 2.18 18.77
C GLY A 22 -16.24 0.88 18.62
N LEU A 23 -16.63 -0.21 19.31
CA LEU A 23 -15.99 -1.52 19.11
C LEU A 23 -16.30 -2.09 17.72
N LEU A 24 -17.53 -1.92 17.24
CA LEU A 24 -17.91 -2.35 15.89
C LEU A 24 -17.19 -1.54 14.82
N ASP A 25 -17.13 -0.20 14.97
CA ASP A 25 -16.40 0.68 14.05
C ASP A 25 -14.93 0.27 13.94
N TYR A 26 -14.29 -0.05 15.08
CA TYR A 26 -12.91 -0.49 15.10
C TYR A 26 -12.72 -1.89 14.53
N ALA A 27 -13.63 -2.83 14.80
CA ALA A 27 -13.60 -4.17 14.22
C ALA A 27 -13.78 -4.13 12.70
N GLU A 28 -14.68 -3.30 12.20
CA GLU A 28 -14.88 -3.06 10.76
C GLU A 28 -13.65 -2.40 10.13
N PHE A 29 -13.06 -1.42 10.80
CA PHE A 29 -11.79 -0.83 10.37
C PHE A 29 -10.68 -1.89 10.26
N LEU A 30 -10.49 -2.73 11.28
CA LEU A 30 -9.49 -3.80 11.24
C LEU A 30 -9.79 -4.82 10.14
N ALA A 31 -11.06 -5.21 9.98
CA ALA A 31 -11.48 -6.11 8.91
C ALA A 31 -11.22 -5.51 7.52
N SER A 32 -11.42 -4.19 7.33
CA SER A 32 -11.10 -3.51 6.07
C SER A 32 -9.58 -3.48 5.78
N ARG A 33 -8.75 -3.44 6.83
CA ARG A 33 -7.29 -3.46 6.73
C ARG A 33 -6.75 -4.86 6.44
N GLU A 34 -7.32 -5.91 7.05
CA GLU A 34 -6.97 -7.30 6.75
C GLU A 34 -7.49 -7.74 5.39
N SER A 35 -8.66 -7.25 4.98
CA SER A 35 -9.22 -7.56 3.67
C SER A 35 -8.50 -6.84 2.52
N GLY A 36 -7.71 -5.79 2.79
CA GLY A 36 -7.00 -5.04 1.74
C GLY A 36 -7.94 -4.47 0.65
N THR A 37 -9.22 -4.32 0.97
CA THR A 37 -10.33 -4.05 0.04
C THR A 37 -10.73 -2.59 0.18
N ASP A 38 -10.11 -1.62 -0.48
CA ASP A 38 -10.39 -1.24 -1.89
C ASP A 38 -10.27 -2.38 -2.91
N ALA A 39 -11.21 -3.34 -2.87
CA ALA A 39 -11.44 -4.32 -3.92
C ALA A 39 -12.44 -3.73 -4.93
N ALA A 40 -12.09 -2.57 -5.49
CA ALA A 40 -12.27 -2.46 -6.92
C ALA A 40 -11.25 -3.43 -7.51
N GLU A 41 -11.65 -4.33 -8.40
CA GLU A 41 -10.78 -5.28 -9.11
C GLU A 41 -9.40 -4.65 -9.33
N VAL A 42 -8.40 -5.07 -8.54
CA VAL A 42 -7.07 -4.50 -8.66
C VAL A 42 -6.58 -4.91 -10.04
N PRO A 43 -6.35 -3.96 -10.96
CA PRO A 43 -5.93 -4.27 -12.30
C PRO A 43 -4.69 -5.16 -12.25
N SER A 44 -4.74 -6.33 -12.91
CA SER A 44 -3.59 -7.22 -13.03
C SER A 44 -2.51 -6.66 -13.96
N GLU A 45 -2.86 -5.61 -14.71
CA GLU A 45 -1.99 -4.91 -15.64
C GLU A 45 -1.69 -3.49 -15.14
N PRO A 46 -0.50 -2.94 -15.45
CA PRO A 46 -0.17 -1.58 -15.10
C PRO A 46 -1.13 -0.58 -15.75
N LEU A 47 -1.59 0.40 -14.98
CA LEU A 47 -2.41 1.48 -15.51
C LEU A 47 -1.54 2.46 -16.30
N ASP A 48 -1.99 2.88 -17.48
CA ASP A 48 -1.28 3.84 -18.33
C ASP A 48 -1.40 5.27 -17.78
N ILE A 49 -0.57 5.59 -16.77
CA ILE A 49 -0.51 6.91 -16.14
C ILE A 49 0.77 7.63 -16.61
N PRO A 50 0.65 8.61 -17.51
CA PRO A 50 1.81 9.28 -18.09
C PRO A 50 2.57 10.12 -17.06
N ARG A 51 3.89 10.24 -17.26
CA ARG A 51 4.77 11.07 -16.45
C ARG A 51 4.49 12.56 -16.71
N PRO A 52 4.15 13.37 -15.68
CA PRO A 52 3.98 14.81 -15.84
C PRO A 52 5.32 15.55 -16.01
N ALA A 53 5.30 16.67 -16.74
CA ALA A 53 6.47 17.52 -16.91
C ALA A 53 6.89 18.16 -15.57
N GLY A 54 8.19 18.11 -15.24
CA GLY A 54 8.72 18.66 -13.98
C GLY A 54 8.30 17.87 -12.73
N GLU A 55 8.03 16.57 -12.87
CA GLU A 55 7.66 15.70 -11.76
C GLU A 55 8.73 15.67 -10.65
N SER A 56 8.29 15.72 -9.39
CA SER A 56 9.16 15.51 -8.23
C SER A 56 9.16 14.04 -7.81
N VAL A 57 10.23 13.58 -7.16
CA VAL A 57 10.38 12.18 -6.70
C VAL A 57 9.18 11.70 -5.88
N VAL A 58 8.64 12.55 -4.99
CA VAL A 58 7.46 12.21 -4.18
C VAL A 58 6.21 12.00 -5.05
N LYS A 59 6.01 12.86 -6.07
CA LYS A 59 4.90 12.71 -7.02
C LYS A 59 5.07 11.47 -7.89
N ALA A 60 6.30 11.14 -8.28
CA ALA A 60 6.61 9.91 -9.01
C ALA A 60 6.29 8.66 -8.19
N ILE A 61 6.65 8.60 -6.90
CA ILE A 61 6.27 7.46 -6.04
C ILE A 61 4.74 7.33 -5.96
N LYS A 62 4.02 8.45 -5.82
CA LYS A 62 2.55 8.43 -5.79
C LYS A 62 1.97 7.93 -7.12
N ARG A 63 2.50 8.41 -8.26
CA ARG A 63 2.11 7.97 -9.60
C ARG A 63 2.39 6.48 -9.81
N LEU A 64 3.60 6.03 -9.53
CA LEU A 64 4.00 4.63 -9.72
C LEU A 64 3.21 3.66 -8.84
N ARG A 65 2.86 4.06 -7.61
CA ARG A 65 1.94 3.26 -6.77
C ARG A 65 0.53 3.18 -7.33
N ALA A 66 0.09 4.19 -8.08
CA ALA A 66 -1.18 4.14 -8.78
C ALA A 66 -1.08 3.36 -10.11
N THR A 67 0.08 3.41 -10.79
CA THR A 67 0.38 2.63 -12.00
C THR A 67 0.43 1.13 -11.70
N TYR A 68 0.99 0.74 -10.55
CA TYR A 68 1.18 -0.66 -10.16
C TYR A 68 0.40 -1.00 -8.87
N PRO A 69 -0.93 -0.96 -8.89
CA PRO A 69 -1.74 -1.19 -7.69
C PRO A 69 -1.67 -2.64 -7.18
N MET A 70 -1.31 -3.58 -8.06
CA MET A 70 -1.11 -5.01 -7.80
C MET A 70 0.23 -5.36 -7.13
N VAL A 71 1.18 -4.42 -7.07
CA VAL A 71 2.48 -4.69 -6.41
C VAL A 71 2.37 -4.37 -4.92
N ASP A 72 2.85 -5.29 -4.09
CA ASP A 72 2.79 -5.17 -2.63
C ASP A 72 3.51 -3.89 -2.15
N ARG A 73 2.73 -3.05 -1.46
CA ARG A 73 3.18 -1.78 -0.91
C ARG A 73 4.28 -1.96 0.12
N GLY A 74 4.27 -3.04 0.90
CA GLY A 74 5.29 -3.36 1.90
C GLY A 74 6.65 -3.69 1.26
N VAL A 75 6.64 -4.42 0.15
CA VAL A 75 7.87 -4.78 -0.59
C VAL A 75 8.50 -3.54 -1.22
N ILE A 76 7.69 -2.69 -1.87
CA ILE A 76 8.18 -1.46 -2.52
C ILE A 76 8.71 -0.44 -1.50
N LEU A 77 8.08 -0.30 -0.33
CA LEU A 77 8.43 0.73 0.66
C LEU A 77 9.87 0.60 1.18
N ASN A 78 10.35 -0.63 1.37
CA ASN A 78 11.73 -0.88 1.82
C ASN A 78 12.75 -0.39 0.79
N ASP A 79 12.60 -0.78 -0.48
CA ASP A 79 13.54 -0.40 -1.52
C ASP A 79 13.45 1.11 -1.88
N THR A 80 12.24 1.66 -1.87
CA THR A 80 12.03 3.10 -2.13
C THR A 80 12.69 3.97 -1.05
N SER A 81 12.70 3.51 0.20
CA SER A 81 13.35 4.20 1.32
C SER A 81 14.87 4.23 1.17
N ALA A 82 15.47 3.14 0.67
CA ALA A 82 16.90 3.08 0.36
C ALA A 82 17.27 4.06 -0.77
N LEU A 83 16.48 4.09 -1.85
CA LEU A 83 16.65 5.04 -2.97
C LEU A 83 16.50 6.51 -2.55
N MET A 84 15.53 6.82 -1.68
CA MET A 84 15.37 8.19 -1.14
C MET A 84 16.56 8.62 -0.29
N THR A 85 17.10 7.71 0.53
CA THR A 85 18.30 7.97 1.34
C THR A 85 19.50 8.29 0.45
N GLN A 86 19.67 7.52 -0.63
CA GLN A 86 20.73 7.76 -1.62
C GLN A 86 20.54 9.08 -2.38
N HIS A 87 19.30 9.45 -2.73
CA HIS A 87 19.00 10.73 -3.38
C HIS A 87 19.37 11.95 -2.51
N LEU A 88 19.01 11.90 -1.23
CA LEU A 88 19.30 12.97 -0.26
C LEU A 88 20.82 13.13 -0.01
N MET A 89 21.57 12.03 0.00
CA MET A 89 23.00 12.05 0.25
C MET A 89 23.82 12.51 -0.97
N HIS A 90 23.39 12.18 -2.19
CA HIS A 90 24.18 12.43 -3.41
C HIS A 90 23.67 13.59 -4.29
N LYS A 91 22.62 14.33 -3.87
CA LYS A 91 22.03 15.47 -4.62
C LYS A 91 21.75 15.16 -6.10
N ARG A 92 21.34 13.92 -6.38
CA ARG A 92 21.09 13.46 -7.75
C ARG A 92 19.87 14.18 -8.34
N PRO A 93 19.85 14.49 -9.64
CA PRO A 93 18.70 15.15 -10.26
C PRO A 93 17.45 14.27 -10.14
N ALA A 94 16.30 14.90 -9.93
CA ALA A 94 15.03 14.19 -9.75
C ALA A 94 14.69 13.28 -10.94
N VAL A 95 15.11 13.64 -12.15
CA VAL A 95 14.86 12.86 -13.37
C VAL A 95 15.47 11.46 -13.28
N GLU A 96 16.76 11.37 -12.92
CA GLU A 96 17.46 10.08 -12.79
C GLU A 96 16.84 9.17 -11.74
N ILE A 97 16.42 9.74 -10.60
CA ILE A 97 15.79 8.95 -9.53
C ILE A 97 14.41 8.45 -9.95
N ILE A 98 13.67 9.25 -10.71
CA ILE A 98 12.36 8.81 -11.23
C ILE A 98 12.55 7.65 -12.22
N ASP A 99 13.58 7.71 -13.07
CA ASP A 99 13.88 6.64 -14.02
C ASP A 99 14.26 5.34 -13.28
N GLU A 100 15.05 5.43 -12.20
CA GLU A 100 15.37 4.27 -11.35
C GLU A 100 14.15 3.71 -10.62
N LEU A 101 13.27 4.58 -10.11
CA LEU A 101 12.01 4.16 -9.50
C LEU A 101 11.11 3.45 -10.53
N GLU A 102 11.06 3.93 -11.77
CA GLU A 102 10.29 3.28 -12.84
C GLU A 102 10.79 1.87 -13.14
N VAL A 103 12.11 1.68 -13.21
CA VAL A 103 12.73 0.35 -13.38
C VAL A 103 12.43 -0.55 -12.18
N LEU A 104 12.53 -0.01 -10.97
CA LEU A 104 12.28 -0.76 -9.74
C LEU A 104 10.83 -1.27 -9.66
N PHE A 105 9.85 -0.40 -9.91
CA PHE A 105 8.44 -0.78 -9.90
C PHE A 105 8.13 -1.82 -10.99
N ARG A 106 8.71 -1.66 -12.19
CA ARG A 106 8.58 -2.65 -13.26
C ARG A 106 9.15 -4.01 -12.87
N ARG A 107 10.34 -4.06 -12.26
CA ARG A 107 10.96 -5.31 -11.80
C ARG A 107 10.10 -6.02 -10.77
N HIS A 108 9.54 -5.28 -9.82
CA HIS A 108 8.64 -5.85 -8.80
C HIS A 108 7.36 -6.37 -9.42
N TYR A 109 6.81 -5.68 -10.42
CA TYR A 109 5.69 -6.18 -11.20
C TYR A 109 6.03 -7.48 -11.95
N GLU A 110 7.13 -7.52 -12.69
CA GLU A 110 7.58 -8.72 -13.44
C GLU A 110 7.81 -9.91 -12.49
N THR A 111 8.37 -9.65 -11.30
CA THR A 111 8.57 -10.68 -10.28
C THR A 111 7.24 -11.19 -9.72
N ALA A 112 6.28 -10.30 -9.45
CA ALA A 112 4.95 -10.67 -8.99
C ALA A 112 4.14 -11.40 -10.08
N ALA A 113 4.29 -11.01 -11.35
CA ALA A 113 3.63 -11.63 -12.50
C ALA A 113 4.23 -13.00 -12.86
N GLY A 114 5.55 -13.18 -12.66
CA GLY A 114 6.27 -14.44 -12.94
C GLY A 114 6.16 -15.50 -11.84
N GLN A 115 5.56 -15.19 -10.68
CA GLN A 115 5.25 -16.16 -9.62
C GLN A 115 3.87 -16.85 -9.80
N LYS A 116 3.23 -16.68 -10.96
CA LYS A 116 1.91 -17.23 -11.27
C LYS A 116 1.97 -18.58 -11.97
#